data_AF-A0A2H9ZWL6-F1
#
_entry.id   AF-A0A2H9ZWL6-F1
#
_cell.length_a   1.000
_cell.length_b   1.000
_cell.length_c   1.000
_cell.angle_alpha   90.00
_cell.angle_beta   90.00
_cell.angle_gamma   90.00
#
_symmetry.space_group_name_H-M   'P 1'
#
loop_
_entity.id
_entity.type
_entity.pdbx_description
1 polymer ?
#
loop_
_entity_poly.entity_id
_entity_poly.type
_entity_poly.pdbx_seq_one_letter_code
_entity_poly.pdbx_strand_id
1 'polypeptide(L)'
;MASAGRFLLPHAALLLLLLVLLLRSSAAQPPSIILPTDFQPVPIQLAMHYLYLAVRDYNVQHRLVDAVALPDLIICAQKVDGPRTLIAVLAFVTQYGRPVLGRFIIERMDHRLRVFFLLPFHPV
;
A
#
# COMPACT_ATOMS: atom_id res chain seq x y z
N MET A 1 46.15 -33.42 -35.65
CA MET A 1 46.14 -32.16 -34.88
C MET A 1 44.85 -31.43 -35.20
N ALA A 2 43.80 -31.68 -34.42
CA ALA A 2 42.49 -31.05 -34.60
C ALA A 2 42.21 -30.14 -33.41
N SER A 3 42.08 -28.86 -33.74
CA SER A 3 41.77 -27.69 -32.92
C SER A 3 40.84 -27.94 -31.72
N ALA A 4 41.38 -27.86 -30.51
CA ALA A 4 40.64 -27.79 -29.25
C ALA A 4 40.22 -26.33 -28.92
N GLY A 5 39.67 -25.61 -29.91
CA GLY A 5 39.49 -24.16 -29.83
C GLY A 5 38.06 -23.65 -30.01
N ARG A 6 37.01 -24.43 -29.66
CA ARG A 6 35.62 -24.06 -30.00
C ARG A 6 34.54 -24.25 -28.92
N PHE A 7 34.89 -24.41 -27.63
CA PHE A 7 33.88 -24.68 -26.59
C PHE A 7 33.67 -23.59 -25.52
N LEU A 8 34.36 -22.44 -25.61
CA LEU A 8 34.25 -21.38 -24.59
C LEU A 8 33.22 -20.28 -24.90
N LEU A 9 32.81 -20.13 -26.15
CA LEU A 9 31.85 -19.08 -26.57
C LEU A 9 30.42 -19.24 -26.01
N PRO A 10 29.80 -20.44 -25.92
CA PRO A 10 28.43 -20.53 -25.45
C PRO A 10 28.29 -20.26 -23.94
N HIS A 11 29.34 -20.53 -23.15
CA HIS A 11 29.32 -20.31 -21.71
C HIS A 11 29.40 -18.81 -21.35
N ALA A 12 30.19 -18.02 -22.08
CA ALA A 12 30.28 -16.58 -21.86
C ALA A 12 28.97 -15.85 -22.20
N ALA A 13 28.28 -16.27 -23.27
CA ALA A 13 26.98 -15.73 -23.64
C ALA A 13 25.91 -16.00 -22.57
N LEU A 14 25.96 -17.17 -21.94
CA LEU A 14 25.02 -17.57 -20.90
C LEU A 14 25.25 -16.79 -19.60
N LEU A 15 26.52 -16.53 -19.24
CA LEU A 15 26.89 -15.66 -18.12
C LEU A 15 26.45 -14.20 -18.35
N LEU A 16 26.62 -13.69 -19.58
CA LEU A 16 26.13 -12.36 -19.95
C LEU A 16 24.61 -12.27 -19.86
N LEU A 17 23.88 -13.31 -20.28
CA LEU A 17 22.43 -13.38 -20.19
C LEU A 17 21.94 -13.37 -18.73
N LEU A 18 22.58 -14.16 -17.86
CA LEU A 18 22.31 -14.17 -16.42
C LEU A 18 22.59 -12.81 -15.78
N LEU A 19 23.71 -12.17 -16.12
CA LEU A 19 24.04 -10.84 -15.62
C LEU A 19 22.99 -9.80 -16.05
N VAL A 20 22.54 -9.83 -17.30
CA VAL A 20 21.50 -8.93 -17.81
C VAL A 20 20.15 -9.17 -17.11
N LEU A 21 19.79 -10.43 -16.85
CA LEU A 21 18.57 -10.78 -16.10
C LEU A 21 18.63 -10.31 -14.64
N LEU A 22 19.78 -10.45 -13.99
CA LEU A 22 20.00 -9.98 -12.62
C LEU A 22 19.98 -8.45 -12.53
N LEU A 23 20.59 -7.76 -13.50
CA LEU A 23 20.56 -6.29 -13.59
C LEU A 23 19.14 -5.76 -13.80
N ARG A 24 18.29 -6.45 -14.58
CA ARG A 24 16.88 -6.07 -14.74
C ARG A 24 16.03 -6.34 -13.49
N SER A 25 16.37 -7.37 -12.71
CA SER A 25 15.65 -7.69 -11.47
C SER A 25 15.91 -6.66 -10.36
N SER A 26 17.08 -6.01 -10.36
CA SER A 26 17.41 -4.93 -9.41
C SER A 26 16.72 -3.60 -9.74
N ALA A 27 16.16 -3.46 -10.94
CA ALA A 27 15.36 -2.29 -11.36
C ALA A 27 13.88 -2.39 -10.98
N ALA A 28 13.45 -3.49 -10.36
CA ALA A 28 12.17 -3.56 -9.67
C ALA A 28 12.28 -2.81 -8.33
N GLN A 29 12.49 -1.49 -8.39
CA GLN A 29 12.17 -0.64 -7.26
C GLN A 29 10.70 -0.93 -6.92
N PRO A 30 10.37 -1.19 -5.63
CA PRO A 30 8.97 -1.22 -5.24
C PRO A 30 8.34 0.08 -5.74
N PRO A 31 7.13 0.06 -6.31
CA PRO A 31 6.48 1.29 -6.71
C PRO A 31 6.49 2.19 -5.47
N SER A 32 7.33 3.24 -5.52
CA SER A 32 7.25 4.30 -4.55
C SER A 32 5.80 4.72 -4.58
N ILE A 33 5.14 4.71 -3.43
CA ILE A 33 3.78 5.22 -3.32
C ILE A 33 3.92 6.70 -3.64
N ILE A 34 3.77 7.05 -4.91
CA ILE A 34 3.75 8.42 -5.39
C ILE A 34 2.45 8.97 -4.81
N LEU A 35 2.55 9.57 -3.62
CA LEU A 35 1.50 10.45 -3.15
C LEU A 35 1.32 11.51 -4.25
N PRO A 36 0.09 11.79 -4.70
CA PRO A 36 -0.16 12.95 -5.54
C PRO A 36 0.42 14.18 -4.81
N THR A 37 1.07 15.08 -5.55
CA THR A 37 1.87 16.22 -5.05
C THR A 37 1.14 17.11 -4.04
N ASP A 38 -0.19 17.05 -4.00
CA ASP A 38 -1.06 17.84 -3.11
C ASP A 38 -1.34 17.17 -1.75
N PHE A 39 -1.01 15.88 -1.60
CA PHE A 39 -1.26 15.15 -0.36
C PHE A 39 -0.03 15.21 0.54
N GLN A 40 -0.24 15.73 1.75
CA GLN A 40 0.78 15.83 2.78
C GLN A 40 0.69 14.62 3.72
N PRO A 41 1.82 14.08 4.19
CA PRO A 41 1.81 13.00 5.17
C PRO A 41 1.19 13.47 6.49
N VAL A 42 0.42 12.59 7.12
CA VAL A 42 -0.23 12.86 8.41
C VAL A 42 0.66 12.31 9.53
N PRO A 43 0.84 13.04 10.66
CA PRO A 43 1.54 12.51 11.82
C PRO A 43 0.96 11.17 12.28
N ILE A 44 1.82 10.23 12.69
CA ILE A 44 1.42 8.85 12.99
C ILE A 44 0.29 8.76 14.03
N GLN A 45 0.28 9.64 15.04
CA GLN A 45 -0.78 9.69 16.07
C GLN A 45 -2.15 10.05 15.47
N LEU A 46 -2.19 11.00 14.54
CA LEU A 46 -3.40 11.37 13.81
C LEU A 46 -3.80 10.27 12.82
N ALA A 47 -2.83 9.62 12.18
CA ALA A 47 -3.07 8.48 11.29
C ALA A 47 -3.75 7.32 12.03
N MET A 48 -3.25 6.97 13.22
CA MET A 48 -3.86 5.96 14.10
C MET A 48 -5.30 6.35 14.50
N HIS A 49 -5.52 7.62 14.83
CA HIS A 49 -6.84 8.12 15.18
C HIS A 49 -7.83 8.00 14.01
N TYR A 50 -7.42 8.42 12.81
CA TYR A 50 -8.22 8.31 11.60
C TYR A 50 -8.51 6.85 11.22
N LEU A 51 -7.51 5.96 11.35
CA LEU A 51 -7.70 4.53 11.13
C LEU A 51 -8.73 3.94 12.11
N TYR A 52 -8.63 4.28 13.40
CA TYR A 52 -9.58 3.82 14.41
C TYR A 52 -11.01 4.26 14.09
N LEU A 53 -11.20 5.54 13.72
CA LEU A 53 -12.51 6.06 13.30
C LEU A 53 -13.05 5.30 12.09
N ALA A 54 -12.20 5.08 11.08
CA ALA A 54 -12.59 4.40 9.86
C ALA A 54 -13.00 2.95 10.11
N VAL A 55 -12.21 2.19 10.88
CA VAL A 55 -12.52 0.80 11.23
C VAL A 55 -13.77 0.70 12.10
N ARG A 56 -13.95 1.61 13.07
CA ARG A 56 -15.16 1.65 13.89
C ARG A 56 -16.41 1.88 13.05
N ASP A 57 -16.41 2.88 12.17
CA ASP A 57 -17.55 3.17 11.30
C ASP A 57 -17.81 2.01 10.31
N TYR A 58 -16.75 1.37 9.79
CA TYR A 58 -16.88 0.16 8.96
C TYR A 58 -17.59 -0.97 9.69
N ASN A 59 -17.16 -1.28 10.91
CA ASN A 59 -17.73 -2.32 11.75
C ASN A 59 -19.21 -2.07 12.05
N VAL A 60 -19.55 -0.82 12.40
CA VAL A 60 -20.94 -0.42 12.64
C VAL A 60 -21.80 -0.59 11.38
N GLN A 61 -21.32 -0.10 10.22
CA GLN A 61 -22.08 -0.14 8.98
C GLN A 61 -22.29 -1.56 8.46
N HIS A 62 -21.30 -2.43 8.60
CA HIS A 62 -21.36 -3.81 8.12
C HIS A 62 -21.75 -4.82 9.21
N ARG A 63 -22.09 -4.35 10.41
CA ARG A 63 -22.42 -5.19 11.59
C ARG A 63 -21.35 -6.24 11.89
N LEU A 64 -20.09 -5.86 11.69
CA LEU A 64 -18.94 -6.72 11.96
C LEU A 64 -18.46 -6.48 13.38
N VAL A 65 -18.12 -7.55 14.08
CA VAL A 65 -17.50 -7.48 15.42
C VAL A 65 -15.97 -7.49 15.31
N ASP A 66 -15.44 -7.90 14.15
CA ASP A 66 -14.09 -8.48 14.09
C ASP A 66 -13.05 -7.66 13.33
N ALA A 67 -13.40 -6.52 12.70
CA ALA A 67 -12.36 -5.77 12.01
C ALA A 67 -11.49 -5.01 13.02
N VAL A 68 -10.21 -5.37 13.14
CA VAL A 68 -9.26 -4.73 14.08
C VAL A 68 -8.15 -4.05 13.31
N ALA A 69 -7.88 -2.80 13.64
CA ALA A 69 -6.75 -2.04 13.09
C ALA A 69 -5.41 -2.63 13.54
N LEU A 70 -4.51 -2.93 12.60
CA LEU A 70 -3.13 -3.33 12.91
C LEU A 70 -2.21 -2.11 12.75
N PRO A 71 -1.37 -1.80 13.76
CA PRO A 71 -0.47 -0.64 13.70
C PRO A 71 0.74 -0.85 12.78
N ASP A 72 0.97 -2.08 12.29
CA ASP A 72 2.22 -2.48 11.63
C ASP A 72 2.46 -1.78 10.28
N LEU A 73 1.40 -1.39 9.58
CA LEU A 73 1.49 -0.62 8.34
C LEU A 73 0.32 0.34 8.26
N ILE A 74 0.62 1.63 8.37
CA ILE A 74 -0.34 2.70 8.17
C ILE A 74 0.32 3.78 7.31
N ILE A 75 -0.25 4.00 6.14
CA ILE A 75 0.09 5.10 5.26
C ILE A 75 -1.12 6.03 5.28
N CYS A 76 -0.91 7.23 5.79
CA CYS A 76 -1.96 8.23 5.92
C CYS A 76 -1.49 9.55 5.30
N ALA A 77 -2.35 10.10 4.46
CA ALA A 77 -2.08 11.33 3.75
C ALA A 77 -3.32 12.22 3.77
N GLN A 78 -3.12 13.53 3.80
CA GLN A 78 -4.21 14.50 3.81
C GLN A 78 -4.04 15.55 2.73
N LYS A 79 -5.15 16.02 2.19
CA LYS A 79 -5.25 17.21 1.34
C LYS A 79 -6.25 18.17 1.97
N VAL A 80 -5.86 19.43 2.10
CA VAL A 80 -6.70 20.49 2.68
C VAL A 80 -7.14 21.42 1.55
N ASP A 81 -8.44 21.44 1.28
CA ASP A 81 -9.10 22.25 0.26
C ASP A 81 -10.13 23.18 0.92
N GLY A 82 -9.65 24.31 1.47
CA GLY A 82 -10.49 25.28 2.18
C GLY A 82 -11.16 24.67 3.41
N PRO A 83 -12.51 24.62 3.51
CA PRO A 83 -13.22 24.01 4.64
C PRO A 83 -13.23 22.48 4.61
N ARG A 84 -12.77 21.87 3.50
CA ARG A 84 -12.78 20.42 3.28
C ARG A 84 -11.39 19.85 3.45
N THR A 85 -11.25 18.81 4.26
CA THR A 85 -10.03 18.00 4.34
C THR A 85 -10.34 16.58 3.89
N LEU A 86 -9.56 16.08 2.93
CA LEU A 86 -9.59 14.69 2.49
C LEU A 86 -8.42 13.96 3.12
N ILE A 87 -8.68 12.90 3.87
CA ILE A 87 -7.67 12.04 4.47
C ILE A 87 -7.77 10.67 3.80
N ALA A 88 -6.71 10.24 3.13
CA ALA A 88 -6.57 8.90 2.60
C ALA A 88 -5.80 8.04 3.61
N VAL A 89 -6.38 6.91 4.02
CA VAL A 89 -5.77 5.95 4.93
C VAL A 89 -5.67 4.60 4.23
N LEU A 90 -4.45 4.08 4.17
CA LEU A 90 -4.14 2.72 3.75
C LEU A 90 -3.52 2.00 4.94
N ALA A 91 -4.12 0.91 5.40
CA ALA A 91 -3.62 0.20 6.57
C ALA A 91 -3.85 -1.31 6.50
N PHE A 92 -3.03 -2.10 7.20
CA PHE A 92 -3.41 -3.48 7.48
C PHE A 92 -4.49 -3.50 8.55
N VAL A 93 -5.55 -4.24 8.29
CA VAL A 93 -6.62 -4.52 9.26
C VAL A 93 -6.87 -6.02 9.25
N THR A 94 -7.30 -6.58 10.36
CA THR A 94 -7.83 -7.95 10.36
C THR A 94 -9.31 -7.91 10.04
N GLN A 95 -9.83 -8.91 9.35
CA GLN A 95 -11.27 -9.11 9.13
C GLN A 95 -11.52 -10.62 9.12
N TYR A 96 -12.44 -11.10 9.97
CA TYR A 96 -12.67 -12.55 10.17
C TYR A 96 -11.38 -13.33 10.47
N GLY A 97 -10.46 -12.73 11.23
CA GLY A 97 -9.16 -13.32 11.57
C GLY A 97 -8.13 -13.35 10.44
N ARG A 98 -8.42 -12.78 9.25
CA ARG A 98 -7.47 -12.68 8.13
C ARG A 98 -6.93 -11.25 8.01
N PRO A 99 -5.61 -11.05 7.79
CA PRO A 99 -5.08 -9.73 7.47
C PRO A 99 -5.54 -9.31 6.07
N VAL A 100 -6.09 -8.11 5.96
CA VAL A 100 -6.53 -7.49 4.72
C VAL A 100 -6.00 -6.07 4.62
N LEU A 101 -5.77 -5.61 3.40
CA LEU A 101 -5.34 -4.24 3.15
C LEU A 101 -6.56 -3.33 3.08
N GLY A 102 -6.74 -2.51 4.10
CA GLY A 102 -7.84 -1.57 4.20
C GLY A 102 -7.56 -0.24 3.54
N ARG A 103 -8.56 0.25 2.79
CA ARG A 103 -8.52 1.50 2.05
C ARG A 103 -9.70 2.38 2.44
N PHE A 104 -9.39 3.53 3.02
CA PHE A 104 -10.38 4.46 3.55
C PHE A 104 -10.12 5.86 3.00
N ILE A 105 -11.19 6.56 2.64
CA ILE A 105 -11.16 8.01 2.46
C ILE A 105 -12.04 8.60 3.54
N ILE A 106 -11.47 9.50 4.32
CA ILE A 106 -12.20 10.26 5.33
C ILE A 106 -12.31 11.69 4.82
N GLU A 107 -13.54 12.14 4.67
CA GLU A 107 -13.86 13.52 4.36
C GLU A 107 -14.23 14.23 5.66
N ARG A 108 -13.48 15.27 6.01
CA ARG A 108 -13.77 16.17 7.11
C ARG A 108 -14.20 17.52 6.56
N MET A 109 -15.39 17.99 6.97
CA MET A 109 -15.92 19.32 6.67
C MET A 109 -16.32 19.97 7.99
N ASP A 110 -15.54 20.94 8.46
CA ASP A 110 -15.72 21.65 9.75
C ASP A 110 -15.96 20.71 10.96
N HIS A 111 -17.23 20.36 11.22
CA HIS A 111 -17.70 19.51 12.32
C HIS A 111 -18.26 18.15 11.87
N ARG A 112 -18.29 17.87 10.56
CA ARG A 112 -18.79 16.61 10.01
C ARG A 112 -17.63 15.77 9.50
N LEU A 113 -17.67 14.49 9.83
CA LEU A 113 -16.74 13.49 9.34
C LEU A 113 -17.54 12.42 8.62
N ARG A 114 -17.10 12.06 7.42
CA ARG A 114 -17.67 10.99 6.60
C ARG A 114 -16.57 10.03 6.23
N VAL A 115 -16.80 8.75 6.49
CA VAL A 115 -15.89 7.69 6.09
C VAL A 115 -16.44 7.01 4.84
N PHE A 116 -15.61 6.92 3.81
CA PHE A 116 -15.88 6.18 2.59
C PHE A 116 -14.96 4.97 2.53
N PHE A 117 -15.57 3.80 2.41
CA PHE A 117 -14.88 2.52 2.29
C PHE A 117 -14.65 2.24 0.82
N LEU A 118 -13.38 2.17 0.41
CA LEU A 118 -13.05 1.80 -0.96
C LEU A 118 -13.06 0.27 -1.05
N LEU A 119 -14.25 -0.28 -1.32
CA LEU A 119 -14.44 -1.70 -1.58
C LEU A 119 -13.79 -2.13 -2.93
N PRO A 120 -13.42 -3.41 -3.05
CA PRO A 120 -13.62 -4.42 -2.04
C PRO A 120 -12.39 -4.63 -1.15
N PHE A 121 -12.65 -4.68 0.16
CA PHE A 121 -11.89 -5.50 1.11
C PHE A 121 -12.25 -6.97 0.78
N HIS A 122 -11.88 -7.48 -0.41
CA HIS A 122 -12.31 -8.81 -0.83
C HIS A 122 -11.43 -9.91 -0.25
N PRO A 123 -12.02 -11.10 -0.03
CA PRO A 123 -11.31 -12.24 0.51
C PRO A 123 -10.40 -12.78 -0.59
N VAL A 124 -9.13 -12.99 -0.26
CA VAL A 124 -8.35 -14.07 -0.88
C VAL A 124 -8.57 -15.32 -0.04
#